data_AF-A0A1I5LSN5-F1
#
_entry.id   AF-A0A1I5LSN5-F1
#
_cell.length_a   1.000
_cell.length_b   1.000
_cell.length_c   1.000
_cell.angle_alpha   90.00
_cell.angle_beta   90.00
_cell.angle_gamma   90.00
#
_symmetry.space_group_name_H-M   'P 1'
#
loop_
_entity.id
_entity.type
_entity.pdbx_description
1 polymer ?
#
loop_
_entity_poly.entity_id
_entity_poly.type
_entity_poly.pdbx_seq_one_letter_code
_entity_poly.pdbx_strand_id
1 'polypeptide(L)' 'MTLITCPVTRTDELVSDRRIRSVTNHPTHIALAVECPACGSVHVYRTGRRWEAARATAARPADRLVHA' A
#
# COMPACT_ATOMS: atom_id res chain seq x y z
N MET A 1 -4.47 2.68 -11.38
CA MET A 1 -3.54 3.84 -11.30
C MET A 1 -3.36 4.23 -9.84
N THR A 2 -2.21 4.80 -9.48
CA THR A 2 -1.83 5.15 -8.11
C THR A 2 -1.23 6.56 -8.09
N LEU A 3 -1.76 7.44 -7.23
CA LEU A 3 -1.16 8.75 -6.98
C LEU A 3 -0.02 8.59 -5.96
N ILE A 4 1.16 9.11 -6.30
CA ILE A 4 2.34 9.11 -5.43
C ILE A 4 2.91 10.53 -5.34
N THR A 5 3.58 10.83 -4.24
CA THR A 5 4.46 12.01 -4.15
C THR A 5 5.90 11.54 -4.32
N CYS A 6 6.64 12.11 -5.26
CA CYS A 6 8.05 11.80 -5.43
C CYS A 6 8.84 12.34 -4.22
N PRO A 7 9.60 11.50 -3.48
CA PRO A 7 10.40 11.96 -2.34
C PRO A 7 11.58 12.85 -2.77
N VAL A 8 11.97 12.81 -4.05
CA VAL A 8 13.08 13.60 -4.60
C VAL A 8 12.60 14.98 -5.07
N THR A 9 11.63 15.01 -6.00
CA THR A 9 11.16 16.24 -6.64
C THR A 9 9.99 16.89 -5.90
N ARG A 10 9.33 16.16 -4.99
CA ARG A 10 8.09 16.55 -4.30
C ARG A 10 6.91 16.80 -5.24
N THR A 11 6.98 16.35 -6.49
CA THR A 11 5.85 16.39 -7.41
C THR A 11 4.91 15.23 -7.16
N ASP A 12 3.61 15.49 -7.32
CA ASP A 12 2.60 14.45 -7.31
C ASP A 12 2.44 13.87 -8.71
N GLU A 13 2.57 12.55 -8.82
CA GLU A 13 2.55 11.82 -10.08
C GLU A 13 1.44 10.79 -10.07
N LEU A 14 0.62 10.78 -11.13
CA LEU A 14 -0.39 9.74 -11.35
C LEU A 14 0.23 8.59 -12.15
N VAL A 15 0.53 7.49 -11.46
CA VAL A 15 1.30 6.38 -12.02
C VAL A 15 0.39 5.23 -12.47
N SER A 16 0.68 4.68 -13.66
CA SER A 16 0.06 3.43 -14.13
C SER A 16 0.58 2.23 -13.34
N ASP A 17 -0.31 1.27 -13.13
CA ASP A 17 -0.02 -0.09 -12.65
C ASP A 17 1.18 -0.76 -13.35
N ARG A 18 1.43 -0.50 -14.64
CA ARG A 18 2.58 -1.05 -15.38
C ARG A 18 3.94 -0.59 -14.83
N ARG A 19 3.99 0.49 -14.06
CA ARG A 19 5.22 0.99 -13.42
C ARG A 19 5.42 0.45 -11.99
N ILE A 20 4.50 -0.37 -11.50
CA ILE A 20 4.66 -1.09 -10.22
C ILE A 20 5.55 -2.30 -10.47
N ARG A 21 6.75 -2.29 -9.90
CA ARG A 21 7.78 -3.34 -10.08
C ARG A 21 7.55 -4.52 -9.17
N SER A 22 7.08 -4.29 -7.95
CA SER A 22 6.71 -5.36 -7.03
C SER A 22 5.66 -4.91 -6.02
N VAL A 23 4.94 -5.89 -5.49
CA VAL A 23 3.93 -5.73 -4.46
C VAL A 23 4.22 -6.74 -3.36
N THR A 24 4.51 -6.25 -2.16
CA THR A 24 4.72 -7.10 -0.98
C THR A 24 3.60 -6.88 0.01
N ASN A 25 2.88 -7.95 0.32
CA ASN A 25 1.84 -7.92 1.34
C ASN A 25 2.49 -8.16 2.71
N HIS A 26 2.50 -7.12 3.55
CA HIS A 26 2.90 -7.24 4.94
C HIS A 26 1.68 -7.38 5.85
N PRO A 27 1.83 -7.95 7.06
CA PRO A 27 0.74 -8.07 8.03
C PRO A 27 0.16 -6.74 8.56
N THR A 28 0.58 -5.58 8.05
CA THR A 28 0.04 -4.28 8.50
C THR A 28 -0.14 -3.28 7.36
N HIS A 29 0.36 -3.59 6.15
CA HIS A 29 0.30 -2.71 5.00
C HIS A 29 0.69 -3.48 3.74
N ILE A 30 0.43 -2.90 2.58
CA ILE A 30 1.03 -3.38 1.32
C ILE A 30 2.13 -2.40 0.93
N ALA A 31 3.32 -2.92 0.65
CA ALA A 31 4.45 -2.16 0.11
C ALA A 31 4.44 -2.29 -1.42
N LEU A 32 4.48 -1.14 -2.11
CA LEU A 32 4.50 -1.03 -3.57
C LEU A 32 5.83 -0.42 -4.00
N ALA A 33 6.67 -1.17 -4.70
CA ALA A 33 7.85 -0.62 -5.36
C ALA A 33 7.43 -0.03 -6.71
N VAL A 34 7.57 1.29 -6.87
CA VAL A 34 7.06 2.05 -8.02
C VAL A 34 8.21 2.77 -8.70
N GLU A 35 8.34 2.61 -10.01
CA GLU A 35 9.22 3.43 -10.82
C GLU A 35 8.62 4.82 -11.05
N CYS A 36 9.24 5.84 -10.47
CA CYS A 36 8.76 7.21 -10.48
C CYS A 36 9.09 7.89 -11.83
N PRO A 37 8.09 8.43 -12.55
CA PRO A 37 8.33 9.12 -13.82
C PRO A 37 9.05 10.47 -13.64
N ALA A 38 8.92 11.12 -12.48
CA ALA A 38 9.51 12.44 -12.23
C ALA A 38 11.04 12.41 -12.05
N CYS A 39 11.56 11.39 -11.36
CA CYS A 39 12.98 11.28 -11.02
C CYS A 39 13.67 10.02 -11.59
N GLY A 40 12.92 9.14 -12.26
CA GLY A 40 13.42 7.87 -12.82
C GLY A 40 13.80 6.80 -11.80
N SER A 41 13.70 7.10 -10.50
CA SER A 41 14.08 6.19 -9.42
C SER A 41 12.93 5.27 -8.99
N VAL A 42 13.26 4.16 -8.33
CA VAL A 42 12.26 3.28 -7.71
C VAL A 42 12.05 3.67 -6.25
N HIS A 43 10.79 3.85 -5.86
CA HIS A 43 10.40 4.20 -4.49
C HIS A 43 9.39 3.22 -3.93
N VAL A 44 9.46 2.98 -2.61
CA VAL A 44 8.53 2.09 -1.92
C VAL A 44 7.45 2.91 -1.21
N TYR A 45 6.20 2.73 -1.62
CA TYR A 45 5.04 3.35 -1.00
C TYR A 45 4.26 2.33 -0.17
N ARG A 46 3.79 2.71 1.01
CA ARG A 46 3.03 1.85 1.92
C ARG A 46 1.56 2.25 1.91
N THR A 47 0.67 1.30 1.64
CA THR A 47 -0.77 1.53 1.75
C THR A 47 -1.26 1.16 3.15
N GLY A 48 -1.44 2.18 4.00
CA GLY A 48 -1.80 1.98 5.42
C GLY A 48 -3.30 1.81 5.70
N ARG A 49 -4.19 2.34 4.83
CA ARG A 49 -5.61 2.49 5.16
C ARG A 49 -6.45 1.21 5.16
N ARG A 50 -5.98 0.12 4.52
CA ARG A 50 -6.75 -1.15 4.49
C ARG A 50 -6.74 -1.87 5.84
N TRP A 51 -5.75 -1.59 6.69
CA TRP A 51 -5.57 -2.26 7.98
C TRP A 51 -6.27 -1.57 9.15
N GLU A 52 -6.42 -0.23 9.14
CA GLU A 52 -7.23 0.46 10.16
C GLU A 52 -8.70 0.01 10.10
N ALA A 53 -9.25 -0.09 8.89
CA ALA A 53 -10.60 -0.62 8.67
C ALA A 53 -10.70 -2.11 9.05
N ALA A 54 -9.71 -2.94 8.67
CA ALA A 54 -9.71 -4.36 9.02
C ALA A 54 -9.54 -4.61 10.52
N ARG A 55 -8.75 -3.80 11.25
CA ARG A 55 -8.64 -3.88 12.72
C ARG A 55 -9.95 -3.54 13.43
N ALA A 56 -10.69 -2.54 12.93
CA ALA A 56 -12.01 -2.22 13.46
C ALA A 56 -13.01 -3.39 13.27
N THR A 57 -12.89 -4.16 12.19
CA THR A 57 -13.73 -5.34 11.92
C THR A 57 -13.25 -6.62 12.62
N ALA A 58 -11.93 -6.79 12.79
CA ALA A 58 -11.30 -7.99 13.36
C ALA A 58 -11.35 -8.04 14.90
N ALA A 59 -11.91 -7.03 15.57
CA ALA A 59 -12.22 -7.07 17.00
C ALA A 59 -13.43 -7.98 17.33
N ARG A 60 -13.61 -9.10 16.62
CA ARG A 60 -14.50 -10.18 17.04
C ARG A 60 -13.70 -11.11 17.96
N PRO A 61 -14.19 -11.38 19.17
CA PRO A 61 -13.49 -12.28 20.08
C PRO A 61 -13.40 -13.68 19.45
N ALA A 62 -12.25 -14.34 19.64
CA ALA A 62 -11.86 -15.56 18.94
C ALA A 62 -12.77 -16.75 19.24
N ASP A 63 -13.49 -16.72 20.37
CA ASP A 63 -14.51 -17.69 20.79
C ASP A 63 -15.66 -17.83 19.78
N ARG A 64 -15.98 -16.78 19.01
CA ARG A 64 -17.06 -16.80 18.00
C ARG A 64 -16.66 -17.40 16.65
N LEU A 65 -15.40 -17.78 16.44
CA LEU A 65 -14.93 -18.37 15.18
C LEU A 65 -14.81 -19.90 15.25
N VAL A 66 -14.85 -20.49 16.45
CA VAL A 66 -14.67 -21.93 16.67
C VAL A 66 -16.00 -22.70 16.58
N HIS A 67 -17.13 -22.00 16.53
CA HIS A 67 -18.47 -22.60 16.56
C HIS A 67 -19.34 -22.26 15.34
N ALA A 68 -18.74 -21.86 14.22
CA ALA A 68 -19.44 -21.58 12.96
C ALA A 68 -19.25 -22.71 11.94
#